data_AF-A0A2W4ZJ75-F1
#
_entry.id   AF-A0A2W4ZJ75-F1
#
_cell.length_a   1.000
_cell.length_b   1.000
_cell.length_c   1.000
_cell.angle_alpha   90.00
_cell.angle_beta   90.00
_cell.angle_gamma   90.00
#
_symmetry.space_group_name_H-M   'P 1'
#
loop_
_entity.id
_entity.type
_entity.pdbx_description
1 polymer ?
#
loop_
_entity_poly.entity_id
_entity_poly.type
_entity_poly.pdbx_seq_one_letter_code
_entity_poly.pdbx_strand_id
1 'polypeptide(L)'
;PPEVLGKMIGGALVGTFLGVWLAYGMVGPIAGAMTSYAATEVMYYRAIKVGVVAFLNGCAPQVAVEFSRKFLPHDVQPTFQELEEKLNALPAPSA
;
A
#
# COMPACT_ATOMS: atom_id res chain seq x y z
N PRO A 1 15.92 53.79 -1.92
CA PRO A 1 15.47 53.95 -0.52
C PRO A 1 15.44 52.60 0.22
N PRO A 2 15.84 52.57 1.50
CA PRO A 2 15.96 51.33 2.30
C PRO A 2 14.64 50.56 2.44
N GLU A 3 13.49 51.24 2.41
CA GLU A 3 12.16 50.63 2.51
C GLU A 3 11.85 49.65 1.37
N VAL A 4 12.29 49.96 0.13
CA VAL A 4 12.09 49.08 -1.04
C VAL A 4 12.90 47.80 -0.90
N LEU A 5 14.14 47.91 -0.41
CA LEU A 5 15.00 46.77 -0.19
C LEU A 5 14.47 45.88 0.95
N GLY A 6 13.97 46.49 2.02
CA GLY A 6 13.30 45.77 3.11
C GLY A 6 12.09 44.97 2.64
N LYS A 7 11.27 45.53 1.73
CA LYS A 7 10.13 44.81 1.13
C LYS A 7 10.56 43.60 0.30
N MET A 8 11.63 43.73 -0.50
CA MET A 8 12.15 42.61 -1.30
C MET A 8 12.73 41.48 -0.43
N ILE A 9 13.48 41.83 0.61
CA ILE A 9 14.06 40.87 1.54
C ILE A 9 12.97 40.17 2.37
N GLY A 10 12.00 40.94 2.88
CA GLY A 10 10.86 40.37 3.62
C GLY A 10 10.05 39.39 2.76
N GLY A 11 9.80 39.74 1.50
CA GLY A 11 9.14 38.83 0.55
C GLY A 11 9.91 37.53 0.33
N ALA A 12 11.23 37.60 0.18
CA ALA A 12 12.08 36.43 0.01
C ALA A 12 12.08 35.52 1.26
N LEU A 13 12.17 36.10 2.47
CA LEU A 13 12.18 35.34 3.73
C LEU A 13 10.84 34.66 4.02
N VAL A 14 9.72 35.33 3.76
CA VAL A 14 8.39 34.72 3.93
C VAL A 14 8.17 33.63 2.89
N GLY A 15 8.64 33.83 1.66
CA GLY A 15 8.59 32.82 0.60
C GLY A 15 9.35 31.54 0.95
N THR A 16 10.60 31.66 1.43
CA THR A 16 11.41 30.50 1.82
C THR A 16 10.83 29.78 3.04
N PHE A 17 10.38 30.53 4.05
CA PHE A 17 9.71 29.96 5.21
C PHE A 17 8.43 29.21 4.83
N LEU A 18 7.56 29.84 4.04
CA LEU A 18 6.31 29.23 3.60
C LEU A 18 6.56 27.97 2.76
N GLY A 19 7.58 27.97 1.90
CA GLY A 19 7.96 26.81 1.11
C GLY A 19 8.35 25.61 1.98
N VAL A 20 9.23 25.82 2.96
CA VAL A 20 9.64 24.76 3.91
C VAL A 20 8.47 24.29 4.75
N TRP A 21 7.64 25.22 5.23
CA TRP A 21 6.46 24.90 6.03
C TRP A 21 5.44 24.07 5.26
N LEU A 22 5.13 24.41 4.00
CA LEU A 22 4.23 23.62 3.16
C LEU A 22 4.80 22.26 2.79
N ALA A 23 6.11 22.19 2.49
CA ALA A 23 6.77 20.95 2.12
C ALA A 23 6.68 19.91 3.24
N TYR A 24 7.04 20.29 4.47
CA TYR A 24 7.04 19.37 5.62
C TYR A 24 5.68 19.26 6.32
N GLY A 25 4.90 20.34 6.36
CA GLY A 25 3.62 20.38 7.05
C GLY A 25 2.46 19.79 6.26
N MET A 26 2.52 19.82 4.92
CA MET A 26 1.42 19.37 4.06
C MET A 26 1.86 18.32 3.05
N VAL A 27 2.81 18.64 2.17
CA VAL A 27 3.13 17.80 1.01
C VAL A 27 3.73 16.45 1.44
N GLY A 28 4.69 16.47 2.36
CA GLY A 28 5.33 15.27 2.89
C GLY A 28 4.34 14.29 3.53
N PRO A 29 3.50 14.72 4.49
CA PRO A 29 2.48 13.88 5.10
C PRO A 29 1.49 13.29 4.09
N ILE A 30 1.02 14.09 3.12
CA ILE A 30 0.10 13.62 2.07
C ILE A 30 0.77 12.54 1.21
N ALA A 31 2.02 12.76 0.78
CA ALA A 31 2.76 11.77 0.01
C ALA A 31 2.99 10.47 0.80
N GLY A 32 3.29 10.58 2.10
CA GLY A 32 3.42 9.43 2.99
C GLY A 32 2.13 8.63 3.10
N ALA A 33 1.00 9.29 3.30
CA ALA A 33 -0.31 8.65 3.34
C ALA A 33 -0.63 7.94 2.02
N MET A 34 -0.46 8.62 0.89
CA MET A 34 -0.67 8.03 -0.44
C MET A 34 0.19 6.78 -0.67
N THR A 35 1.46 6.83 -0.24
CA THR A 35 2.37 5.68 -0.36
C THR A 35 1.89 4.50 0.48
N SER A 36 1.38 4.77 1.69
CA SER A 36 0.82 3.73 2.56
C SER A 36 -0.43 3.09 1.93
N TYR A 37 -1.32 3.89 1.32
CA TYR A 37 -2.48 3.34 0.62
C TYR A 37 -2.07 2.47 -0.57
N ALA A 38 -1.14 2.96 -1.41
CA ALA A 38 -0.65 2.20 -2.56
C ALA A 38 0.05 0.89 -2.13
N ALA A 39 0.80 0.89 -1.02
CA ALA A 39 1.43 -0.31 -0.49
C ALA A 39 0.40 -1.39 -0.12
N THR A 40 -0.74 -0.99 0.47
CA THR A 40 -1.85 -1.89 0.79
C THR A 40 -2.46 -2.50 -0.49
N GLU A 41 -2.67 -1.71 -1.54
CA GLU A 41 -3.18 -2.24 -2.82
C GLU A 41 -2.21 -3.25 -3.45
N VAL A 42 -0.91 -2.92 -3.47
CA VAL A 42 0.14 -3.81 -3.98
C VAL A 42 0.21 -5.12 -3.19
N MET A 43 -0.12 -5.07 -1.90
CA MET A 43 -0.11 -6.25 -1.04
C MET A 43 -1.07 -7.35 -1.53
N TYR A 44 -2.26 -6.99 -2.03
CA TYR A 44 -3.20 -7.94 -2.61
C TYR A 44 -2.62 -8.66 -3.83
N TYR A 45 -1.99 -7.92 -4.73
CA TYR A 45 -1.32 -8.51 -5.91
C TYR A 45 -0.15 -9.41 -5.52
N ARG A 46 0.59 -9.07 -4.45
CA ARG A 46 1.66 -9.92 -3.92
C ARG A 46 1.12 -11.23 -3.35
N ALA A 47 0.00 -11.21 -2.63
CA ALA A 47 -0.63 -12.43 -2.12
C ALA A 47 -1.02 -13.37 -3.27
N ILE A 48 -1.71 -12.85 -4.30
CA ILE A 48 -2.08 -13.62 -5.50
C ILE A 48 -0.83 -14.23 -6.16
N LYS A 49 0.22 -13.42 -6.34
CA LYS A 49 1.50 -13.88 -6.89
C LYS A 49 2.06 -15.05 -6.08
N VAL A 50 2.06 -14.98 -4.75
CA VAL A 50 2.56 -16.06 -3.89
C VAL A 50 1.77 -17.35 -4.12
N GLY A 51 0.44 -17.28 -4.20
CA GLY A 51 -0.40 -18.44 -4.50
C GLY A 51 -0.10 -19.06 -5.88
N VAL A 52 0.00 -18.24 -6.91
CA VAL A 52 0.32 -18.70 -8.28
C VAL A 52 1.71 -19.33 -8.35
N VAL A 53 2.71 -18.71 -7.70
CA VAL A 53 4.07 -19.26 -7.65
C VAL A 53 4.11 -20.56 -6.86
N ALA A 54 3.39 -20.67 -5.74
CA ALA A 54 3.32 -21.93 -4.99
C ALA A 54 2.71 -23.06 -5.82
N PHE A 55 1.65 -22.77 -6.58
CA PHE A 55 1.05 -23.73 -7.50
C PHE A 55 2.02 -24.17 -8.61
N LEU A 56 2.75 -23.22 -9.21
CA LEU A 56 3.79 -23.51 -10.21
C LEU A 56 4.94 -24.37 -9.68
N ASN A 57 5.24 -24.29 -8.38
CA ASN A 57 6.23 -25.15 -7.72
C ASN A 57 5.71 -26.56 -7.40
N GLY A 58 4.51 -26.93 -7.85
CA GLY A 58 3.94 -28.27 -7.69
C GLY A 58 3.16 -28.47 -6.39
N CYS A 59 2.86 -27.41 -5.63
CA CYS A 59 1.93 -27.51 -4.51
C CYS A 59 0.49 -27.77 -5.00
N ALA A 60 -0.27 -28.61 -4.30
CA ALA A 60 -1.69 -28.78 -4.56
C ALA A 60 -2.44 -27.43 -4.44
N PRO A 61 -3.51 -27.19 -5.22
CA PRO A 61 -4.23 -25.90 -5.21
C PRO A 61 -4.63 -25.42 -3.81
N GLN A 62 -5.15 -26.32 -2.97
CA GLN A 62 -5.51 -26.02 -1.58
C GLN A 62 -4.32 -25.51 -0.76
N VAL A 63 -3.16 -26.14 -0.91
CA VAL A 63 -1.95 -25.77 -0.19
C VAL A 63 -1.37 -24.45 -0.73
N ALA A 64 -1.46 -24.22 -2.04
CA ALA A 64 -1.03 -22.98 -2.67
C ALA A 64 -1.86 -21.77 -2.18
N VAL A 65 -3.17 -21.94 -2.00
CA VAL A 65 -4.05 -20.91 -1.44
C VAL A 65 -3.73 -20.65 0.03
N GLU A 66 -3.37 -21.68 0.82
CA GLU A 66 -2.90 -21.50 2.19
C GLU A 66 -1.59 -20.69 2.29
N PHE A 67 -0.65 -20.89 1.37
CA PHE A 67 0.55 -20.04 1.30
C PHE A 67 0.21 -18.58 1.02
N SER A 68 -0.76 -18.33 0.14
CA SER A 68 -1.28 -16.98 -0.10
C SER A 68 -1.96 -16.41 1.15
N ARG A 69 -2.74 -17.19 1.89
CA ARG A 69 -3.41 -16.76 3.14
C ARG A 69 -2.39 -16.37 4.22
N LYS A 70 -1.34 -17.16 4.38
CA LYS A 70 -0.27 -16.91 5.36
C LYS A 70 0.62 -15.71 5.02
N PHE A 71 0.60 -15.25 3.77
CA PHE A 71 1.29 -14.04 3.35
C PHE A 71 0.58 -12.75 3.81
N LEU A 72 -0.73 -12.80 4.08
CA LEU A 72 -1.48 -11.63 4.55
C LEU A 72 -1.11 -11.26 6.00
N PRO A 73 -1.04 -9.96 6.35
CA PRO A 73 -0.97 -9.50 7.74
C PRO A 73 -2.15 -10.03 8.55
N HIS A 74 -1.91 -10.30 9.84
CA HIS A 74 -2.92 -10.88 10.73
C HIS A 74 -4.23 -10.07 10.81
N ASP A 75 -4.16 -8.74 10.67
CA ASP A 75 -5.33 -7.85 10.76
C ASP A 75 -6.35 -8.07 9.63
N VAL A 76 -5.90 -8.55 8.47
CA VAL A 76 -6.73 -8.78 7.27
C VAL A 76 -6.75 -10.25 6.84
N GLN A 77 -6.08 -11.10 7.62
CA GLN A 77 -5.96 -12.51 7.32
C GLN A 77 -7.29 -13.22 7.65
N PRO A 78 -7.96 -13.85 6.68
CA PRO A 78 -9.15 -14.64 6.98
C PRO A 78 -8.78 -15.88 7.81
N THR A 79 -9.75 -16.36 8.57
CA THR A 79 -9.57 -17.63 9.28
C THR A 79 -9.47 -18.79 8.31
N PHE A 80 -8.93 -19.92 8.77
CA PHE A 80 -8.79 -21.12 7.94
C PHE A 80 -10.16 -21.61 7.47
N GLN A 81 -11.13 -21.57 8.38
CA GLN A 81 -12.49 -22.06 8.15
C GLN A 81 -13.24 -21.20 7.13
N GLU A 82 -13.12 -19.87 7.21
CA GLU A 82 -13.70 -18.97 6.21
C GLU A 82 -13.10 -19.19 4.83
N LEU A 83 -11.77 -19.41 4.74
CA LEU A 83 -11.14 -19.69 3.46
C LEU A 83 -11.62 -21.02 2.86
N GLU A 84 -11.70 -22.07 3.68
CA GLU A 84 -12.15 -23.39 3.26
C GLU A 84 -13.61 -23.36 2.79
N GLU A 85 -14.50 -22.66 3.50
CA GLU A 85 -15.89 -22.48 3.10
C GLU A 85 -15.99 -21.76 1.74
N LYS A 86 -15.20 -20.70 1.54
CA LYS A 86 -15.17 -19.99 0.25
C LYS A 86 -14.62 -20.86 -0.87
N LEU A 87 -13.60 -21.68 -0.60
CA LEU A 87 -13.02 -22.57 -1.59
C LEU A 87 -13.99 -23.68 -2.01
N ASN A 88 -14.74 -24.24 -1.06
CA ASN A 88 -15.76 -25.27 -1.32
C ASN A 88 -16.98 -24.72 -2.06
N ALA A 89 -17.28 -23.44 -1.91
CA ALA A 89 -18.36 -22.77 -2.65
C ALA A 89 -18.00 -22.48 -4.12
N LEU A 90 -16.72 -22.57 -4.51
CA LEU A 90 -16.33 -22.35 -5.90
C LEU A 90 -16.74 -23.54 -6.76
N PRO A 91 -17.28 -23.30 -7.98
CA PRO A 91 -17.56 -24.38 -8.91
C PRO A 91 -16.26 -25.12 -9.24
N ALA A 92 -16.35 -26.45 -9.36
CA ALA A 92 -15.23 -27.26 -9.81
C ALA A 92 -14.68 -26.69 -11.12
N PRO A 93 -13.36 -26.63 -11.30
CA PRO A 93 -12.77 -26.10 -12.53
C PRO A 93 -13.36 -26.90 -13.70
N SER A 94 -14.12 -26.23 -14.55
CA SER A 94 -14.62 -26.79 -15.80
C SER A 94 -13.38 -27.15 -16.63
N ALA A 95 -13.13 -28.46 -16.76
CA ALA A 95 -12.04 -29.02 -17.54
C ALA A 95 -12.16 -28.63 -19.02
#